data_AF-A0A9P6PS55-F1
#
_entry.id   AF-A0A9P6PS55-F1
#
_cell.length_a   1.000
_cell.length_b   1.000
_cell.length_c   1.000
_cell.angle_alpha   90.00
_cell.angle_beta   90.00
_cell.angle_gamma   90.00
#
_symmetry.space_group_name_H-M   'P 1'
#
loop_
_entity.id
_entity.type
_entity.pdbx_description
1 polymer ?
#
loop_
_entity_poly.entity_id
_entity_poly.type
_entity_poly.pdbx_seq_one_letter_code
_entity_poly.pdbx_strand_id
1 'polypeptide(L)'
;MDDSDLLTNDIPPPQTHLETNVRYLGFMNYAALENAAYTALRLNRTLILPPITTNSHDKYNSNQRWSELFDLSRFTALTGVKTVEWNDIRPLTKEQIAVGKRKVRLGDKSFPLWDSLAANLTCQVIYGFGDSERLHTTELTFSRQFLLRPSFVRPLPRNPKTPFYNRLKIGAKDNTNLEDIVTLDDLLDRYEGNQEQLLFLSHTFKLKDPIGGRSWEAVGKHMHFLPKVTDYATRLIRHRAPETQENGRYIAIHVRRGDIWQKCRSKSGDGMMSCITPLGRYAESVEKARQMIGERLPVIVTTDSKSEEDHVTMARMGWRRLNHEMYTTEEELGVFGAATVDAAILADAEVFIGTRVSSMSRVAAKRQMSWHQREALYPRTTLDSISLDI
;
A
#
# COMPACT_ATOMS: atom_id res chain seq x y z
N MET A 1 32.01 -1.07 9.39
CA MET A 1 32.68 0.11 8.81
C MET A 1 31.64 0.83 7.98
N ASP A 2 31.27 2.06 8.35
CA ASP A 2 30.27 2.85 7.63
C ASP A 2 30.97 3.39 6.37
N ASP A 3 30.47 3.07 5.18
CA ASP A 3 30.97 3.53 3.86
C ASP A 3 30.85 5.07 3.68
N SER A 4 30.65 5.81 4.78
CA SER A 4 30.26 7.22 4.80
C SER A 4 31.40 8.22 4.65
N ASP A 5 32.65 7.77 4.72
CA ASP A 5 33.84 8.65 4.79
C ASP A 5 34.55 8.87 3.45
N LEU A 6 34.01 8.33 2.34
CA LEU A 6 34.59 8.47 1.00
C LEU A 6 33.70 9.20 -0.02
N LEU A 7 32.60 9.86 0.41
CA LEU A 7 31.78 10.65 -0.51
C LEU A 7 32.54 11.91 -0.94
N THR A 8 32.96 11.95 -2.21
CA THR A 8 33.59 13.13 -2.82
C THR A 8 32.57 14.23 -3.06
N ASN A 9 33.00 15.49 -3.05
CA ASN A 9 32.12 16.62 -3.37
C ASN A 9 31.76 16.71 -4.87
N ASP A 10 32.43 15.94 -5.74
CA ASP A 10 32.28 16.01 -7.21
C ASP A 10 31.17 15.09 -7.76
N ILE A 11 30.15 14.78 -6.96
CA ILE A 11 29.00 14.01 -7.44
C ILE A 11 28.15 14.93 -8.34
N PRO A 12 27.84 14.57 -9.59
CA PRO A 12 26.96 15.40 -10.43
C PRO A 12 25.50 15.35 -9.93
N PRO A 13 24.70 16.41 -10.12
CA PRO A 13 23.28 16.37 -9.79
C PRO A 13 22.52 15.31 -10.61
N PRO A 14 21.59 14.56 -10.01
CA PRO A 14 20.76 13.59 -10.72
C PRO A 14 19.82 14.26 -11.73
N GLN A 15 19.73 13.67 -12.92
CA GLN A 15 18.85 14.13 -13.99
C GLN A 15 17.53 13.36 -13.99
N THR A 16 16.45 14.06 -14.36
CA THR A 16 15.14 13.43 -14.62
C THR A 16 14.90 13.41 -16.13
N HIS A 17 14.68 12.23 -16.68
CA HIS A 17 14.45 11.96 -18.08
C HIS A 17 12.95 11.75 -18.32
N LEU A 18 12.29 12.78 -18.86
CA LEU A 18 10.89 12.70 -19.30
C LEU A 18 10.83 12.82 -20.82
N GLU A 19 10.11 11.91 -21.47
CA GLU A 19 9.85 12.02 -22.91
C GLU A 19 9.04 13.29 -23.23
N THR A 20 9.53 14.09 -24.19
CA THR A 20 9.03 15.45 -24.49
C THR A 20 7.54 15.52 -24.85
N ASN A 21 6.98 14.45 -25.41
CA ASN A 21 5.58 14.39 -25.87
C ASN A 21 4.67 13.54 -24.96
N VAL A 22 5.15 13.16 -23.77
CA VAL A 22 4.39 12.37 -22.81
C VAL A 22 4.05 13.23 -21.62
N ARG A 23 2.77 13.22 -21.22
CA ARG A 23 2.29 13.86 -20.00
C ARG A 23 2.25 12.83 -18.88
N TYR A 24 2.82 13.17 -17.75
CA TYR A 24 2.98 12.30 -16.61
C TYR A 24 2.11 12.74 -15.44
N LEU A 25 1.70 11.76 -14.63
CA LEU A 25 1.16 11.95 -13.29
C LEU A 25 2.09 11.24 -12.29
N GLY A 26 2.65 11.97 -11.34
CA GLY A 26 3.50 11.42 -10.27
C GLY A 26 2.98 11.75 -8.87
N PHE A 27 3.50 11.05 -7.87
CA PHE A 27 3.16 11.22 -6.45
C PHE A 27 4.26 10.60 -5.56
N MET A 28 4.40 11.04 -4.30
CA MET A 28 5.54 10.63 -3.45
C MET A 28 5.36 9.32 -2.69
N ASN A 29 4.12 8.86 -2.48
CA ASN A 29 3.81 7.76 -1.58
C ASN A 29 3.17 6.61 -2.33
N TYR A 30 3.68 5.39 -2.17
CA TYR A 30 3.14 4.17 -2.80
C TYR A 30 1.69 3.81 -2.37
N ALA A 31 1.20 4.36 -1.25
CA ALA A 31 -0.14 4.11 -0.75
C ALA A 31 -1.22 4.72 -1.67
N ALA A 32 -2.36 4.02 -1.78
CA ALA A 32 -3.48 4.39 -2.65
C ALA A 32 -3.12 4.53 -4.14
N LEU A 33 -2.25 3.64 -4.63
CA LEU A 33 -1.96 3.48 -6.05
C LEU A 33 -3.23 3.40 -6.91
N GLU A 34 -4.31 2.76 -6.42
CA GLU A 34 -5.60 2.68 -7.13
C GLU A 34 -6.15 4.06 -7.52
N ASN A 35 -6.07 5.03 -6.60
CA ASN A 35 -6.52 6.40 -6.87
C ASN A 35 -5.60 7.10 -7.87
N ALA A 36 -4.28 6.97 -7.71
CA ALA A 36 -3.32 7.57 -8.62
C ALA A 36 -3.49 7.05 -10.06
N ALA A 37 -3.61 5.73 -10.21
CA ALA A 37 -3.81 5.10 -11.50
C ALA A 37 -5.13 5.48 -12.15
N TYR A 38 -6.22 5.58 -11.37
CA TYR A 38 -7.49 6.06 -11.90
C TYR A 38 -7.41 7.53 -12.32
N THR A 39 -6.75 8.40 -11.54
CA THR A 39 -6.52 9.79 -11.95
C THR A 39 -5.69 9.87 -13.24
N ALA A 40 -4.63 9.07 -13.37
CA ALA A 40 -3.82 9.00 -14.59
C ALA A 40 -4.65 8.57 -15.80
N LEU A 41 -5.49 7.53 -15.64
CA LEU A 41 -6.41 7.06 -16.66
C LEU A 41 -7.32 8.19 -17.14
N ARG A 42 -7.97 8.87 -16.20
CA ARG A 42 -8.99 9.90 -16.49
C ARG A 42 -8.40 11.19 -17.06
N LEU A 43 -7.17 11.53 -16.71
CA LEU A 43 -6.46 12.70 -17.26
C LEU A 43 -5.63 12.37 -18.52
N ASN A 44 -5.65 11.10 -18.99
CA ASN A 44 -4.84 10.61 -20.10
C ASN A 44 -3.35 10.95 -19.92
N ARG A 45 -2.79 10.48 -18.80
CA ARG A 45 -1.38 10.66 -18.41
C ARG A 45 -0.72 9.31 -18.16
N THR A 46 0.57 9.22 -18.45
CA THR A 46 1.42 8.11 -18.01
C THR A 46 1.64 8.21 -16.51
N LEU A 47 1.32 7.16 -15.77
CA LEU A 47 1.50 7.11 -14.33
C LEU A 47 2.96 6.82 -13.99
N ILE A 48 3.58 7.68 -13.19
CA ILE A 48 4.88 7.40 -12.58
C ILE A 48 4.64 6.70 -11.24
N LEU A 49 5.15 5.48 -11.11
CA LEU A 49 5.10 4.69 -9.89
C LEU A 49 6.28 5.06 -8.98
N PRO A 50 6.06 5.67 -7.80
CA PRO A 50 7.11 5.77 -6.80
C PRO A 50 7.48 4.35 -6.31
N PRO A 51 8.73 4.08 -5.93
CA PRO A 51 9.09 2.79 -5.36
C PRO A 51 8.29 2.53 -4.09
N ILE A 52 8.10 1.25 -3.80
CA ILE A 52 7.52 0.83 -2.54
C ILE A 52 8.58 1.15 -1.47
N THR A 53 8.25 2.09 -0.58
CA THR A 53 9.15 2.61 0.46
C THR A 53 8.41 2.62 1.78
N THR A 54 9.04 2.20 2.88
CA THR A 54 8.45 2.40 4.20
C THR A 54 9.47 3.04 5.13
N ASN A 55 8.97 3.89 6.02
CA ASN A 55 9.76 4.55 7.03
C ASN A 55 10.05 3.68 8.25
N SER A 56 9.10 2.82 8.66
CA SER A 56 9.18 2.06 9.92
C SER A 56 9.34 0.55 9.74
N HIS A 57 9.04 0.01 8.55
CA HIS A 57 9.09 -1.43 8.27
C HIS A 57 10.31 -1.85 7.45
N ASP A 58 11.04 -0.89 6.89
CA ASP A 58 12.24 -1.10 6.11
C ASP A 58 13.44 -0.47 6.83
N LYS A 59 14.27 -1.32 7.43
CA LYS A 59 15.46 -0.89 8.16
C LYS A 59 16.57 -0.38 7.24
N TYR A 60 16.50 -0.72 5.95
CA TYR A 60 17.56 -0.47 4.97
C TYR A 60 17.29 0.77 4.11
N ASN A 61 16.13 1.41 4.27
CA ASN A 61 15.64 2.48 3.41
C ASN A 61 15.82 2.05 1.93
N SER A 62 15.32 0.86 1.61
CA SER A 62 15.30 0.30 0.29
C SER A 62 14.20 0.95 -0.57
N ASN A 63 14.34 0.81 -1.87
CA ASN A 63 13.44 1.33 -2.88
C ASN A 63 13.02 0.18 -3.81
N GLN A 64 12.09 -0.64 -3.36
CA GLN A 64 11.64 -1.80 -4.14
C GLN A 64 10.81 -1.34 -5.32
N ARG A 65 11.09 -1.91 -6.49
CA ARG A 65 10.33 -1.63 -7.72
C ARG A 65 9.00 -2.38 -7.67
N TRP A 66 7.96 -1.78 -8.26
CA TRP A 66 6.67 -2.46 -8.46
C TRP A 66 6.81 -3.60 -9.45
N SER A 67 7.60 -3.41 -10.52
CA SER A 67 7.85 -4.44 -11.53
C SER A 67 8.58 -5.67 -10.99
N GLU A 68 9.15 -5.62 -9.79
CA GLU A 68 9.76 -6.77 -9.14
C GLU A 68 8.73 -7.66 -8.43
N LEU A 69 7.49 -7.20 -8.28
CA LEU A 69 6.44 -7.88 -7.51
C LEU A 69 5.11 -8.00 -8.27
N PHE A 70 4.84 -7.09 -9.21
CA PHE A 70 3.58 -6.98 -9.96
C PHE A 70 3.81 -6.97 -11.46
N ASP A 71 2.87 -7.54 -12.20
CA ASP A 71 2.90 -7.59 -13.67
C ASP A 71 2.37 -6.27 -14.26
N LEU A 72 3.28 -5.28 -14.38
CA LEU A 72 2.94 -3.95 -14.90
C LEU A 72 2.54 -3.97 -16.38
N SER A 73 3.10 -4.88 -17.17
CA SER A 73 2.74 -5.04 -18.58
C SER A 73 1.29 -5.49 -18.73
N ARG A 74 0.88 -6.52 -17.98
CA ARG A 74 -0.52 -6.95 -17.91
C ARG A 74 -1.42 -5.86 -17.37
N PHE A 75 -0.99 -5.13 -16.33
CA PHE A 75 -1.75 -4.01 -15.78
C PHE A 75 -2.03 -2.94 -16.85
N THR A 76 -1.02 -2.51 -17.61
CA THR A 76 -1.19 -1.54 -18.69
C THR A 76 -2.10 -2.08 -19.80
N ALA A 77 -1.95 -3.35 -20.19
CA ALA A 77 -2.79 -3.97 -21.22
C ALA A 77 -4.28 -4.03 -20.83
N LEU A 78 -4.58 -4.33 -19.55
CA LEU A 78 -5.95 -4.47 -19.07
C LEU A 78 -6.64 -3.15 -18.74
N THR A 79 -5.88 -2.12 -18.38
CA THR A 79 -6.44 -0.84 -17.90
C THR A 79 -6.29 0.31 -18.88
N GLY A 80 -5.37 0.19 -19.85
CA GLY A 80 -4.92 1.31 -20.68
C GLY A 80 -4.02 2.32 -19.97
N VAL A 81 -3.76 2.16 -18.66
CA VAL A 81 -2.87 3.05 -17.90
C VAL A 81 -1.43 2.70 -18.21
N LYS A 82 -0.77 3.57 -18.99
CA LYS A 82 0.68 3.49 -19.19
C LYS A 82 1.38 3.77 -17.87
N THR A 83 2.36 2.94 -17.51
CA THR A 83 3.16 3.13 -16.29
C THR A 83 4.64 3.25 -16.62
N VAL A 84 5.35 4.04 -15.84
CA VAL A 84 6.82 4.05 -15.74
C VAL A 84 7.20 4.08 -14.28
N GLU A 85 8.35 3.53 -13.90
CA GLU A 85 8.81 3.58 -12.52
C GLU A 85 9.71 4.77 -12.29
N TRP A 86 9.66 5.36 -11.09
CA TRP A 86 10.46 6.54 -10.75
C TRP A 86 11.97 6.30 -10.97
N ASN A 87 12.44 5.09 -10.68
CA ASN A 87 13.83 4.67 -10.88
C ASN A 87 14.28 4.73 -12.35
N ASP A 88 13.37 4.60 -13.32
CA ASP A 88 13.70 4.62 -14.74
C ASP A 88 13.81 6.05 -15.27
N ILE A 89 12.95 6.95 -14.77
CA ILE A 89 12.97 8.36 -15.17
C ILE A 89 13.96 9.19 -14.38
N ARG A 90 14.41 8.75 -13.20
CA ARG A 90 15.40 9.44 -12.37
C ARG A 90 16.39 8.43 -11.79
N PRO A 91 17.22 7.80 -12.64
CA PRO A 91 18.23 6.86 -12.19
C PRO A 91 19.26 7.59 -11.32
N LEU A 92 19.69 6.94 -10.25
CA LEU A 92 20.70 7.46 -9.33
C LEU A 92 21.97 6.61 -9.38
N THR A 93 23.14 7.25 -9.26
CA THR A 93 24.41 6.54 -9.06
C THR A 93 24.51 5.96 -7.64
N LYS A 94 25.49 5.08 -7.40
CA LYS A 94 25.73 4.50 -6.06
C LYS A 94 26.01 5.58 -5.02
N GLU A 95 26.78 6.60 -5.39
CA GLU A 95 27.16 7.72 -4.54
C GLU A 95 25.94 8.60 -4.22
N GLN A 96 25.10 8.88 -5.22
CA GLN A 96 23.84 9.62 -5.03
C GLN A 96 22.87 8.88 -4.11
N ILE A 97 22.74 7.55 -4.27
CA ILE A 97 21.95 6.70 -3.37
C ILE A 97 22.48 6.76 -1.94
N ALA A 98 23.81 6.71 -1.76
CA ALA A 98 24.44 6.81 -0.44
C ALA A 98 24.16 8.18 0.21
N VAL A 99 24.24 9.28 -0.54
CA VAL A 99 23.88 10.62 -0.07
C VAL A 99 22.41 10.66 0.35
N GLY A 100 21.49 10.16 -0.48
CA GLY A 100 20.06 10.12 -0.18
C GLY A 100 19.75 9.34 1.09
N LYS A 101 20.32 8.12 1.23
CA LYS A 101 20.17 7.29 2.44
C LYS A 101 20.73 7.98 3.69
N ARG A 102 21.89 8.64 3.58
CA ARG A 102 22.46 9.42 4.69
C ARG A 102 21.54 10.58 5.09
N LYS A 103 20.95 11.29 4.12
CA LYS A 103 19.97 12.35 4.43
C LYS A 103 18.74 11.82 5.15
N VAL A 104 18.21 10.65 4.77
CA VAL A 104 17.10 10.01 5.52
C VAL A 104 17.48 9.80 6.98
N ARG A 105 18.67 9.24 7.27
CA ARG A 105 19.15 9.02 8.64
C ARG A 105 19.35 10.32 9.43
N LEU A 106 19.84 11.37 8.76
CA LEU A 106 20.05 12.68 9.37
C LEU A 106 18.75 13.43 9.67
N GLY A 107 17.66 13.10 8.98
CA GLY A 107 16.38 13.78 9.13
C GLY A 107 16.47 15.23 8.65
N ASP A 108 16.09 16.16 9.53
CA ASP A 108 16.08 17.60 9.25
C ASP A 108 17.44 18.28 9.43
N LYS A 109 18.45 17.55 9.91
CA LYS A 109 19.80 18.10 10.09
C LYS A 109 20.40 18.53 8.75
N SER A 110 21.16 19.62 8.77
CA SER A 110 21.87 20.15 7.60
C SER A 110 22.78 19.06 6.99
N PHE A 111 22.80 18.98 5.66
CA PHE A 111 23.70 18.10 4.94
C PHE A 111 24.07 18.75 3.60
N PRO A 112 25.11 19.60 3.58
CA PRO A 112 25.43 20.45 2.43
C PRO A 112 25.60 19.72 1.10
N LEU A 113 26.14 18.50 1.12
CA LEU A 113 26.27 17.67 -0.08
C LEU A 113 24.91 17.21 -0.63
N TRP A 114 23.95 16.87 0.23
CA TRP A 114 22.58 16.58 -0.23
C TRP A 114 21.94 17.84 -0.78
N ASP A 115 22.15 18.99 -0.12
CA ASP A 115 21.64 20.27 -0.60
C ASP A 115 22.24 20.63 -1.98
N SER A 116 23.54 20.48 -2.22
CA SER A 116 24.10 20.78 -3.55
C SER A 116 23.55 19.89 -4.66
N LEU A 117 23.12 18.66 -4.33
CA LEU A 117 22.61 17.67 -5.28
C LEU A 117 21.08 17.73 -5.48
N ALA A 118 20.33 18.14 -4.47
CA ALA A 118 18.89 18.02 -4.51
C ALA A 118 18.26 18.97 -5.53
N ALA A 119 17.35 18.45 -6.36
CA ALA A 119 16.61 19.22 -7.35
C ALA A 119 15.24 19.64 -6.81
N ASN A 120 14.75 20.81 -7.19
CA ASN A 120 13.40 21.23 -6.82
C ASN A 120 12.35 20.40 -7.59
N LEU A 121 11.28 20.02 -6.89
CA LEU A 121 10.14 19.32 -7.48
C LEU A 121 8.86 20.03 -7.06
N THR A 122 8.16 20.63 -8.01
CA THR A 122 6.86 21.25 -7.76
C THR A 122 5.81 20.18 -7.48
N CYS A 123 5.15 20.28 -6.32
CA CYS A 123 4.13 19.34 -5.86
C CYS A 123 2.79 20.06 -5.69
N GLN A 124 1.79 19.62 -6.43
CA GLN A 124 0.41 20.05 -6.25
C GLN A 124 -0.14 19.46 -4.95
N VAL A 125 -0.53 20.36 -4.07
CA VAL A 125 -1.03 20.07 -2.73
C VAL A 125 -2.42 19.44 -2.84
N ILE A 126 -2.56 18.21 -2.35
CA ILE A 126 -3.85 17.56 -2.12
C ILE A 126 -4.11 17.64 -0.61
N TYR A 127 -5.04 18.47 -0.16
CA TYR A 127 -5.22 18.64 1.30
C TYR A 127 -5.86 17.40 1.95
N GLY A 128 -5.53 17.18 3.23
CA GLY A 128 -5.88 15.98 4.00
C GLY A 128 -5.16 15.91 5.36
N PHE A 129 -4.81 14.70 5.82
CA PHE A 129 -4.01 14.49 7.04
C PHE A 129 -2.53 14.79 6.77
N GLY A 130 -1.89 15.51 7.69
CA GLY A 130 -0.74 16.32 7.35
C GLY A 130 -1.25 17.63 6.78
N ASP A 131 -0.89 18.75 7.40
CA ASP A 131 -0.90 20.03 6.69
C ASP A 131 -0.21 19.73 5.35
N SER A 132 -0.86 19.95 4.23
CA SER A 132 -0.36 19.43 2.94
C SER A 132 0.91 20.16 2.47
N GLU A 133 1.38 21.10 3.29
CA GLU A 133 2.70 21.74 3.32
C GLU A 133 3.73 21.01 4.23
N ARG A 134 3.28 20.03 5.02
CA ARG A 134 4.04 19.14 5.92
C ARG A 134 3.97 17.70 5.43
N LEU A 135 5.10 17.23 4.92
CA LEU A 135 5.23 15.86 4.48
C LEU A 135 5.15 14.85 5.62
N HIS A 136 4.40 13.79 5.39
CA HIS A 136 4.50 12.59 6.21
C HIS A 136 5.85 11.89 5.95
N THR A 137 6.29 11.08 6.90
CA THR A 137 7.67 10.55 6.92
C THR A 137 8.00 9.68 5.70
N THR A 138 7.02 8.99 5.11
CA THR A 138 7.22 8.22 3.86
C THR A 138 7.59 9.15 2.70
N GLU A 139 6.89 10.27 2.55
CA GLU A 139 7.10 11.27 1.52
C GLU A 139 8.42 12.02 1.73
N LEU A 140 8.79 12.30 2.99
CA LEU A 140 10.13 12.79 3.34
C LEU A 140 11.22 11.78 2.98
N THR A 141 10.98 10.50 3.21
CA THR A 141 11.95 9.44 2.90
C THR A 141 12.17 9.35 1.40
N PHE A 142 11.09 9.31 0.61
CA PHE A 142 11.14 9.35 -0.85
C PHE A 142 11.91 10.58 -1.35
N SER A 143 11.52 11.79 -0.96
CA SER A 143 12.17 13.02 -1.43
C SER A 143 13.66 13.05 -1.09
N ARG A 144 14.04 12.62 0.13
CA ARG A 144 15.46 12.55 0.54
C ARG A 144 16.24 11.51 -0.24
N GLN A 145 15.72 10.30 -0.41
CA GLN A 145 16.38 9.23 -1.16
C GLN A 145 16.62 9.62 -2.62
N PHE A 146 15.67 10.35 -3.23
CA PHE A 146 15.74 10.74 -4.63
C PHE A 146 16.32 12.14 -4.88
N LEU A 147 16.92 12.73 -3.85
CA LEU A 147 17.58 14.04 -3.91
C LEU A 147 16.62 15.09 -4.49
N LEU A 148 15.47 15.24 -3.84
CA LEU A 148 14.38 16.15 -4.23
C LEU A 148 14.07 17.12 -3.09
N ARG A 149 13.91 18.40 -3.44
CA ARG A 149 13.30 19.43 -2.60
C ARG A 149 11.87 19.67 -3.07
N PRO A 150 10.86 19.13 -2.38
CA PRO A 150 9.48 19.39 -2.74
C PRO A 150 9.15 20.87 -2.51
N SER A 151 8.58 21.51 -3.52
CA SER A 151 8.03 22.86 -3.47
C SER A 151 6.52 22.76 -3.62
N PHE A 152 5.80 23.02 -2.54
CA PHE A 152 4.35 22.86 -2.50
C PHE A 152 3.66 24.07 -3.13
N VAL A 153 2.76 23.79 -4.06
CA VAL A 153 1.89 24.79 -4.68
C VAL A 153 0.43 24.42 -4.46
N ARG A 154 -0.40 25.43 -4.19
CA ARG A 154 -1.83 25.22 -4.03
C ARG A 154 -2.42 24.66 -5.32
N PRO A 155 -3.40 23.74 -5.24
CA PRO A 155 -4.06 23.23 -6.42
C PRO A 155 -4.79 24.36 -7.15
N LEU A 156 -4.98 24.19 -8.46
CA LEU A 156 -5.81 25.11 -9.27
C LEU A 156 -7.17 25.33 -8.61
N PRO A 157 -7.79 26.53 -8.72
CA PRO A 157 -9.10 26.79 -8.14
C PRO A 157 -10.14 25.74 -8.53
N ARG A 158 -11.02 25.40 -7.59
CA ARG A 158 -12.09 24.44 -7.83
C ARG A 158 -12.96 24.89 -9.00
N ASN A 159 -13.33 23.96 -9.86
CA ASN A 159 -14.33 24.22 -10.89
C ASN A 159 -15.69 24.47 -10.20
N PRO A 160 -16.36 25.62 -10.45
CA PRO A 160 -17.65 25.92 -9.82
C PRO A 160 -18.74 24.88 -10.08
N LYS A 161 -18.59 24.05 -11.13
CA LYS A 161 -19.54 23.00 -11.49
C LYS A 161 -19.34 21.70 -10.70
N THR A 162 -18.18 21.49 -10.08
CA THR A 162 -17.91 20.27 -9.31
C THR A 162 -18.87 20.18 -8.12
N PRO A 163 -19.55 19.05 -7.88
CA PRO A 163 -20.49 18.90 -6.76
C PRO A 163 -19.82 19.13 -5.40
N PHE A 164 -20.53 19.83 -4.50
CA PHE A 164 -20.09 19.97 -3.11
C PHE A 164 -20.55 18.76 -2.30
N TYR A 165 -19.58 17.99 -1.80
CA TYR A 165 -19.89 16.82 -0.99
C TYR A 165 -19.91 17.14 0.50
N ASN A 166 -20.91 16.59 1.20
CA ASN A 166 -21.02 16.73 2.65
C ASN A 166 -19.92 15.93 3.36
N ARG A 167 -19.06 16.63 4.10
CA ARG A 167 -17.89 16.07 4.79
C ARG A 167 -18.25 15.09 5.90
N LEU A 168 -19.35 15.30 6.61
CA LEU A 168 -19.82 14.40 7.67
C LEU A 168 -20.11 13.00 7.10
N LYS A 169 -20.48 12.92 5.82
CA LYS A 169 -20.75 11.65 5.13
C LYS A 169 -19.48 10.98 4.56
N ILE A 170 -18.39 11.74 4.36
CA ILE A 170 -17.13 11.22 3.77
C ILE A 170 -16.11 10.80 4.85
N GLY A 171 -16.45 10.96 6.13
CA GLY A 171 -15.68 10.40 7.24
C GLY A 171 -14.29 11.02 7.43
N ALA A 172 -14.10 12.28 7.02
CA ALA A 172 -12.85 12.98 7.23
C ALA A 172 -12.81 13.52 8.67
N LYS A 173 -11.94 12.96 9.51
CA LYS A 173 -11.44 13.62 10.73
C LYS A 173 -10.37 14.69 10.40
N ASP A 174 -10.20 15.01 9.12
CA ASP A 174 -9.19 15.94 8.60
C ASP A 174 -9.71 17.40 8.71
N ASN A 175 -8.84 18.40 8.54
CA ASN A 175 -9.08 19.85 8.78
C ASN A 175 -10.49 20.33 8.38
N THR A 176 -11.19 21.03 9.29
CA THR A 176 -12.62 21.38 9.18
C THR A 176 -12.93 22.44 8.11
N ASN A 177 -11.95 23.12 7.52
CA ASN A 177 -12.16 24.16 6.52
C ASN A 177 -12.66 23.59 5.18
N LEU A 178 -13.86 23.98 4.74
CA LEU A 178 -14.64 23.39 3.64
C LEU A 178 -13.96 23.34 2.26
N GLU A 179 -12.98 24.20 1.99
CA GLU A 179 -12.28 24.28 0.71
C GLU A 179 -11.13 23.28 0.54
N ASP A 180 -10.64 22.70 1.64
CA ASP A 180 -9.41 21.90 1.60
C ASP A 180 -9.64 20.47 1.04
N ILE A 181 -10.76 19.79 1.33
CA ILE A 181 -10.97 18.41 0.87
C ILE A 181 -11.03 18.35 -0.65
N VAL A 182 -9.99 17.73 -1.23
CA VAL A 182 -9.95 17.35 -2.62
C VAL A 182 -10.56 15.95 -2.75
N THR A 183 -11.70 15.88 -3.43
CA THR A 183 -12.28 14.59 -3.86
C THR A 183 -11.71 14.18 -5.20
N LEU A 184 -11.95 12.93 -5.60
CA LEU A 184 -11.52 12.43 -6.88
C LEU A 184 -12.11 13.25 -8.04
N ASP A 185 -13.39 13.61 -7.98
CA ASP A 185 -14.03 14.44 -9.00
C ASP A 185 -13.49 15.86 -9.02
N ASP A 186 -13.30 16.48 -7.85
CA ASP A 186 -12.66 17.80 -7.74
C ASP A 186 -11.25 17.83 -8.33
N LEU A 187 -10.45 16.78 -8.09
CA LEU A 187 -9.13 16.66 -8.69
C LEU A 187 -9.20 16.57 -10.21
N LEU A 188 -10.10 15.74 -10.74
CA LEU A 188 -10.24 15.55 -12.18
C LEU A 188 -10.69 16.84 -12.86
N ASP A 189 -11.68 17.54 -12.30
CA ASP A 189 -12.21 18.78 -12.87
C ASP A 189 -11.17 19.92 -12.84
N ARG A 190 -10.34 20.00 -11.78
CA ARG A 190 -9.29 21.02 -11.67
C ARG A 190 -8.19 20.88 -12.70
N TYR A 191 -7.83 19.63 -13.03
CA TYR A 191 -6.70 19.34 -13.92
C TYR A 191 -7.14 18.86 -15.31
N GLU A 192 -8.44 18.93 -15.61
CA GLU A 192 -8.95 18.74 -16.96
C GLU A 192 -8.31 19.77 -17.90
N GLY A 193 -7.68 19.28 -18.96
CA GLY A 193 -6.96 20.14 -19.91
C GLY A 193 -5.64 20.72 -19.42
N ASN A 194 -5.14 20.37 -18.22
CA ASN A 194 -3.79 20.77 -17.78
C ASN A 194 -2.74 20.27 -18.80
N GLN A 195 -1.89 21.19 -19.26
CA GLN A 195 -0.87 20.95 -20.29
C GLN A 195 0.54 20.75 -19.73
N GLU A 196 0.73 20.82 -18.41
CA GLU A 196 2.04 20.60 -17.80
C GLU A 196 2.51 19.17 -18.10
N GLN A 197 3.77 19.05 -18.52
CA GLN A 197 4.37 17.75 -18.83
C GLN A 197 4.34 16.83 -17.61
N LEU A 198 4.60 17.36 -16.41
CA LEU A 198 4.56 16.62 -15.16
C LEU A 198 3.56 17.25 -14.20
N LEU A 199 2.45 16.53 -13.95
CA LEU A 199 1.56 16.83 -12.84
C LEU A 199 2.00 15.97 -11.65
N PHE A 200 2.62 16.56 -10.64
CA PHE A 200 3.13 15.81 -9.49
C PHE A 200 2.31 16.16 -8.24
N LEU A 201 1.64 15.17 -7.64
CA LEU A 201 0.78 15.34 -6.48
C LEU A 201 1.56 15.08 -5.18
N SER A 202 1.25 15.82 -4.11
CA SER A 202 1.88 15.57 -2.80
C SER A 202 1.63 14.15 -2.29
N HIS A 203 0.39 13.66 -2.43
CA HIS A 203 -0.02 12.28 -2.13
C HIS A 203 -1.36 11.94 -2.80
N THR A 204 -1.71 10.66 -2.86
CA THR A 204 -3.04 10.18 -3.31
C THR A 204 -3.83 9.44 -2.22
N PHE A 205 -3.21 9.18 -1.07
CA PHE A 205 -3.78 8.39 0.03
C PHE A 205 -5.08 8.97 0.62
N LYS A 206 -5.22 10.29 0.62
CA LYS A 206 -6.39 10.97 1.17
C LYS A 206 -7.43 11.37 0.15
N LEU A 207 -7.18 11.11 -1.13
CA LEU A 207 -8.16 11.36 -2.18
C LEU A 207 -9.42 10.53 -1.91
N LYS A 208 -10.54 11.22 -1.70
CA LYS A 208 -11.81 10.57 -1.41
C LYS A 208 -12.55 10.30 -2.69
N ASP A 209 -13.12 9.11 -2.79
CA ASP A 209 -14.09 8.77 -3.81
C ASP A 209 -15.48 8.72 -3.16
N PRO A 210 -16.30 9.79 -3.28
CA PRO A 210 -17.62 9.83 -2.63
C PRO A 210 -18.60 8.79 -3.19
N ILE A 211 -18.41 8.37 -4.44
CA ILE A 211 -19.19 7.30 -5.07
C ILE A 211 -18.72 5.94 -4.55
N GLY A 212 -17.41 5.82 -4.35
CA GLY A 212 -16.77 4.63 -3.83
C GLY A 212 -16.51 3.58 -4.91
N GLY A 213 -15.40 2.86 -4.78
CA GLY A 213 -15.09 1.70 -5.61
C GLY A 213 -14.64 1.97 -7.04
N ARG A 214 -14.76 3.20 -7.57
CA ARG A 214 -14.43 3.50 -8.98
C ARG A 214 -12.97 3.19 -9.31
N SER A 215 -12.05 3.63 -8.44
CA SER A 215 -10.62 3.33 -8.58
C SER A 215 -10.33 1.83 -8.56
N TRP A 216 -11.06 1.06 -7.76
CA TRP A 216 -10.86 -0.39 -7.71
C TRP A 216 -11.37 -1.07 -8.98
N GLU A 217 -12.61 -0.74 -9.38
CA GLU A 217 -13.26 -1.37 -10.52
C GLU A 217 -12.59 -1.04 -11.86
N ALA A 218 -12.08 0.17 -12.02
CA ALA A 218 -11.43 0.57 -13.26
C ALA A 218 -9.98 0.08 -13.35
N VAL A 219 -9.24 0.08 -12.23
CA VAL A 219 -7.79 -0.19 -12.28
C VAL A 219 -7.30 -1.13 -11.17
N GLY A 220 -7.77 -0.98 -9.93
CA GLY A 220 -7.21 -1.70 -8.78
C GLY A 220 -7.26 -3.23 -8.90
N LYS A 221 -8.36 -3.79 -9.42
CA LYS A 221 -8.52 -5.23 -9.61
C LYS A 221 -7.56 -5.84 -10.65
N HIS A 222 -6.91 -5.03 -11.47
CA HIS A 222 -5.99 -5.48 -12.52
C HIS A 222 -4.52 -5.49 -12.07
N MET A 223 -4.22 -5.12 -10.82
CA MET A 223 -2.87 -5.20 -10.24
C MET A 223 -2.55 -6.63 -9.80
N HIS A 224 -2.17 -7.46 -10.77
CA HIS A 224 -1.78 -8.86 -10.58
C HIS A 224 -0.32 -9.01 -10.15
N PHE A 225 -0.05 -10.01 -9.31
CA PHE A 225 1.31 -10.37 -8.92
C PHE A 225 2.09 -10.96 -10.10
N LEU A 226 3.42 -10.87 -10.05
CA LEU A 226 4.26 -11.63 -10.97
C LEU A 226 4.16 -13.15 -10.70
N PRO A 227 4.34 -14.00 -11.73
CA PRO A 227 4.38 -15.45 -11.57
C PRO A 227 5.36 -15.92 -10.49
N LYS A 228 6.57 -15.33 -10.41
CA LYS A 228 7.55 -15.67 -9.38
C LYS A 228 7.03 -15.50 -7.94
N VAL A 229 6.14 -14.53 -7.70
CA VAL A 229 5.55 -14.30 -6.37
C VAL A 229 4.49 -15.36 -6.06
N THR A 230 3.61 -15.66 -7.02
CA THR A 230 2.56 -16.67 -6.85
C THR A 230 3.15 -18.09 -6.77
N ASP A 231 4.20 -18.37 -7.52
CA ASP A 231 4.94 -19.64 -7.47
C ASP A 231 5.62 -19.80 -6.11
N TYR A 232 6.27 -18.74 -5.63
CA TYR A 232 6.88 -18.71 -4.31
C TYR A 232 5.85 -18.95 -3.19
N ALA A 233 4.71 -18.25 -3.23
CA ALA A 233 3.59 -18.45 -2.31
C ALA A 233 3.09 -19.91 -2.33
N THR A 234 2.92 -20.48 -3.52
CA THR A 234 2.49 -21.87 -3.71
C THR A 234 3.48 -22.86 -3.11
N ARG A 235 4.79 -22.64 -3.29
CA ARG A 235 5.84 -23.48 -2.65
C ARG A 235 5.74 -23.42 -1.13
N LEU A 236 5.54 -22.22 -0.56
CA LEU A 236 5.40 -22.07 0.89
C LEU A 236 4.16 -22.80 1.42
N ILE A 237 3.02 -22.67 0.73
CA ILE A 237 1.79 -23.35 1.11
C ILE A 237 1.98 -24.86 1.05
N ARG A 238 2.53 -25.42 -0.04
CA ARG A 238 2.75 -26.87 -0.19
C ARG A 238 3.73 -27.42 0.83
N HIS A 239 4.75 -26.65 1.20
CA HIS A 239 5.69 -27.06 2.24
C HIS A 239 5.04 -27.00 3.63
N ARG A 240 4.30 -25.93 3.94
CA ARG A 240 3.67 -25.77 5.25
C ARG A 240 2.44 -26.62 5.44
N ALA A 241 1.70 -26.93 4.38
CA ALA A 241 0.48 -27.72 4.31
C ALA A 241 0.55 -28.71 3.13
N PRO A 242 1.30 -29.83 3.27
CA PRO A 242 1.45 -30.82 2.20
C PRO A 242 0.14 -31.41 1.68
N GLU A 243 -0.91 -31.43 2.50
CA GLU A 243 -2.26 -31.84 2.07
C GLU A 243 -2.85 -30.97 0.94
N THR A 244 -2.31 -29.76 0.74
CA THR A 244 -2.70 -28.88 -0.38
C THR A 244 -2.09 -29.32 -1.72
N GLN A 245 -1.19 -30.30 -1.75
CA GLN A 245 -0.57 -30.74 -3.01
C GLN A 245 -1.59 -31.34 -3.99
N GLU A 246 -2.63 -32.02 -3.47
CA GLU A 246 -3.62 -32.71 -4.30
C GLU A 246 -4.67 -31.76 -4.90
N ASN A 247 -5.15 -30.78 -4.12
CA ASN A 247 -6.27 -29.92 -4.54
C ASN A 247 -5.96 -28.41 -4.51
N GLY A 248 -4.83 -27.97 -3.94
CA GLY A 248 -4.45 -26.57 -3.82
C GLY A 248 -5.32 -25.71 -2.90
N ARG A 249 -6.27 -26.30 -2.18
CA ARG A 249 -7.31 -25.57 -1.43
C ARG A 249 -6.94 -25.42 0.05
N TYR A 250 -7.15 -24.22 0.58
CA TYR A 250 -6.85 -23.88 1.96
C TYR A 250 -7.70 -22.71 2.43
N ILE A 251 -7.86 -22.59 3.75
CA ILE A 251 -8.41 -21.40 4.40
C ILE A 251 -7.24 -20.50 4.79
N ALA A 252 -7.29 -19.24 4.41
CA ALA A 252 -6.28 -18.26 4.82
C ALA A 252 -6.84 -17.31 5.87
N ILE A 253 -6.04 -17.03 6.90
CA ILE A 253 -6.38 -16.06 7.95
C ILE A 253 -5.33 -14.96 7.95
N HIS A 254 -5.80 -13.72 7.98
CA HIS A 254 -4.96 -12.58 8.31
C HIS A 254 -5.22 -12.10 9.73
N VAL A 255 -4.22 -12.26 10.59
CA VAL A 255 -4.24 -11.85 12.00
C VAL A 255 -3.36 -10.61 12.17
N ARG A 256 -3.96 -9.41 12.21
CA ARG A 256 -3.26 -8.14 12.42
C ARG A 256 -3.13 -7.80 13.92
N ARG A 257 -1.90 -7.81 14.44
CA ARG A 257 -1.55 -7.63 15.87
C ARG A 257 -0.42 -6.65 16.16
N GLY A 258 0.42 -6.30 15.20
CA GLY A 258 1.66 -5.53 15.39
C GLY A 258 1.47 -4.10 15.91
N ASP A 259 1.71 -3.09 15.07
CA ASP A 259 1.56 -1.67 15.47
C ASP A 259 0.10 -1.28 15.78
N ILE A 260 -0.86 -2.15 15.44
CA ILE A 260 -2.28 -1.86 15.54
C ILE A 260 -2.73 -1.57 16.96
N TRP A 261 -2.05 -2.14 17.96
CA TRP A 261 -2.32 -1.83 19.37
C TRP A 261 -2.31 -0.33 19.62
N GLN A 262 -1.33 0.41 19.07
CA GLN A 262 -1.21 1.85 19.22
C GLN A 262 -2.43 2.59 18.65
N LYS A 263 -2.96 2.12 17.51
CA LYS A 263 -4.17 2.67 16.85
C LYS A 263 -5.45 2.33 17.60
N CYS A 264 -5.44 1.28 18.42
CA CYS A 264 -6.60 0.82 19.17
C CYS A 264 -6.63 1.32 20.63
N ARG A 265 -5.56 1.95 21.14
CA ARG A 265 -5.44 2.37 22.56
C ARG A 265 -6.58 3.23 23.07
N SER A 266 -7.19 4.05 22.21
CA SER A 266 -8.29 4.94 22.59
C SER A 266 -9.66 4.25 22.61
N LYS A 267 -9.73 2.97 22.23
CA LYS A 267 -10.98 2.20 22.21
C LYS A 267 -11.12 1.39 23.49
N SER A 268 -12.36 1.22 23.96
CA SER A 268 -12.71 0.37 25.09
C SER A 268 -13.77 -0.66 24.69
N GLY A 269 -13.92 -1.72 25.50
CA GLY A 269 -14.93 -2.76 25.31
C GLY A 269 -14.93 -3.35 23.89
N ASP A 270 -16.10 -3.34 23.25
CA ASP A 270 -16.33 -3.86 21.89
C ASP A 270 -15.51 -3.13 20.81
N GLY A 271 -15.23 -1.84 21.03
CA GLY A 271 -14.35 -1.07 20.16
C GLY A 271 -12.93 -1.63 20.15
N MET A 272 -12.45 -2.13 21.30
CA MET A 272 -11.15 -2.78 21.39
C MET A 272 -11.19 -4.18 20.75
N MET A 273 -12.21 -4.99 21.03
CA MET A 273 -12.34 -6.35 20.47
C MET A 273 -12.47 -6.37 18.93
N SER A 274 -13.16 -5.38 18.37
CA SER A 274 -13.26 -5.19 16.91
C SER A 274 -11.95 -4.70 16.27
N CYS A 275 -11.08 -4.09 17.07
CA CYS A 275 -9.79 -3.57 16.62
C CYS A 275 -8.69 -4.63 16.77
N ILE A 276 -8.74 -5.42 17.84
CA ILE A 276 -7.78 -6.46 18.21
C ILE A 276 -8.56 -7.73 18.51
N THR A 277 -8.88 -8.44 17.44
CA THR A 277 -9.79 -9.58 17.49
C THR A 277 -9.13 -10.80 18.14
N PRO A 278 -9.70 -11.35 19.22
CA PRO A 278 -9.19 -12.56 19.87
C PRO A 278 -9.11 -13.76 18.92
N LEU A 279 -8.11 -14.63 19.09
CA LEU A 279 -7.92 -15.80 18.22
C LEU A 279 -9.13 -16.75 18.25
N GLY A 280 -9.85 -16.85 19.37
CA GLY A 280 -11.09 -17.65 19.45
C GLY A 280 -12.15 -17.22 18.43
N ARG A 281 -12.28 -15.92 18.12
CA ARG A 281 -13.24 -15.43 17.12
C ARG A 281 -12.83 -15.79 15.69
N TYR A 282 -11.52 -15.89 15.43
CA TYR A 282 -11.03 -16.45 14.19
C TYR A 282 -11.34 -17.94 14.10
N ALA A 283 -11.22 -18.69 15.20
CA ALA A 283 -11.57 -20.12 15.21
C ALA A 283 -13.05 -20.37 14.92
N GLU A 284 -13.95 -19.57 15.51
CA GLU A 284 -15.38 -19.59 15.15
C GLU A 284 -15.59 -19.37 13.64
N SER A 285 -14.84 -18.44 13.03
CA SER A 285 -14.93 -18.14 11.60
C SER A 285 -14.35 -19.26 10.72
N VAL A 286 -13.31 -19.96 11.18
CA VAL A 286 -12.75 -21.15 10.52
C VAL A 286 -13.77 -22.28 10.50
N GLU A 287 -14.44 -22.53 11.62
CA GLU A 287 -15.47 -23.57 11.67
C GLU A 287 -16.66 -23.22 10.78
N LYS A 288 -17.07 -21.94 10.74
CA LYS A 288 -18.05 -21.47 9.76
C LYS A 288 -17.60 -21.72 8.32
N ALA A 289 -16.35 -21.40 7.98
CA ALA A 289 -15.78 -21.64 6.65
C ALA A 289 -15.82 -23.13 6.28
N ARG A 290 -15.42 -24.02 7.20
CA ARG A 290 -15.46 -25.47 7.01
C ARG A 290 -16.88 -25.98 6.79
N GLN A 291 -17.86 -25.46 7.54
CA GLN A 291 -19.28 -25.80 7.35
C GLN A 291 -19.79 -25.37 5.97
N MET A 292 -19.43 -24.17 5.51
CA MET A 292 -19.82 -23.68 4.18
C MET A 292 -19.24 -24.52 3.04
N ILE A 293 -18.00 -25.00 3.20
CA ILE A 293 -17.29 -25.79 2.19
C ILE A 293 -17.70 -27.27 2.25
N GLY A 294 -18.09 -27.77 3.42
CA GLY A 294 -18.34 -29.19 3.65
C GLY A 294 -17.06 -30.04 3.79
N GLU A 295 -15.90 -29.40 3.98
CA GLU A 295 -14.59 -30.05 4.02
C GLU A 295 -13.70 -29.41 5.09
N ARG A 296 -12.84 -30.22 5.73
CA ARG A 296 -11.88 -29.75 6.74
C ARG A 296 -10.55 -29.35 6.09
N LEU A 297 -10.54 -28.19 5.43
CA LEU A 297 -9.33 -27.67 4.78
C LEU A 297 -8.23 -27.26 5.79
N PRO A 298 -6.95 -27.30 5.36
CA PRO A 298 -5.84 -26.71 6.10
C PRO A 298 -6.01 -25.21 6.29
N VAL A 299 -5.49 -24.70 7.41
CA VAL A 299 -5.53 -23.29 7.76
C VAL A 299 -4.13 -22.70 7.70
N ILE A 300 -3.92 -21.74 6.80
CA ILE A 300 -2.69 -20.95 6.69
C ILE A 300 -2.91 -19.59 7.36
N VAL A 301 -1.94 -19.15 8.16
CA VAL A 301 -2.04 -17.86 8.87
C VAL A 301 -0.91 -16.93 8.49
N THR A 302 -1.29 -15.73 8.04
CA THR A 302 -0.41 -14.58 7.87
C THR A 302 -0.61 -13.63 9.05
N THR A 303 0.47 -13.17 9.65
CA THR A 303 0.40 -12.32 10.84
C THR A 303 1.67 -11.50 11.04
N ASP A 304 1.50 -10.30 11.58
CA ASP A 304 2.57 -9.46 12.09
C ASP A 304 2.74 -9.56 13.62
N SER A 305 2.09 -10.54 14.27
CA SER A 305 2.27 -10.78 15.71
C SER A 305 3.68 -11.27 16.01
N LYS A 306 4.31 -10.66 17.01
CA LYS A 306 5.58 -11.12 17.61
C LYS A 306 5.36 -11.84 18.95
N SER A 307 4.10 -12.09 19.35
CA SER A 307 3.76 -12.78 20.60
C SER A 307 3.94 -14.29 20.46
N GLU A 308 4.80 -14.88 21.29
CA GLU A 308 4.97 -16.34 21.35
C GLU A 308 3.68 -17.03 21.81
N GLU A 309 2.90 -16.39 22.69
CA GLU A 309 1.60 -16.90 23.14
C GLU A 309 0.62 -17.03 21.97
N ASP A 310 0.56 -16.02 21.09
CA ASP A 310 -0.27 -16.11 19.87
C ASP A 310 0.22 -17.27 19.00
N HIS A 311 1.54 -17.41 18.81
CA HIS A 311 2.14 -18.45 17.96
C HIS A 311 1.83 -19.86 18.47
N VAL A 312 2.02 -20.09 19.77
CA VAL A 312 1.67 -21.36 20.43
C VAL A 312 0.18 -21.63 20.35
N THR A 313 -0.66 -20.61 20.54
CA THR A 313 -2.13 -20.76 20.47
C THR A 313 -2.58 -21.15 19.06
N MET A 314 -2.06 -20.50 18.02
CA MET A 314 -2.34 -20.86 16.63
C MET A 314 -1.87 -22.28 16.30
N ALA A 315 -0.68 -22.67 16.77
CA ALA A 315 -0.16 -24.02 16.60
C ALA A 315 -1.05 -25.08 17.29
N ARG A 316 -1.52 -24.82 18.52
CA ARG A 316 -2.46 -25.70 19.25
C ARG A 316 -3.81 -25.86 18.53
N MET A 317 -4.25 -24.86 17.77
CA MET A 317 -5.44 -24.94 16.92
C MET A 317 -5.19 -25.70 15.61
N GLY A 318 -3.96 -26.17 15.37
CA GLY A 318 -3.56 -26.84 14.12
C GLY A 318 -3.38 -25.88 12.95
N TRP A 319 -3.25 -24.57 13.20
CA TRP A 319 -3.05 -23.58 12.16
C TRP A 319 -1.57 -23.43 11.82
N ARG A 320 -1.29 -23.24 10.53
CA ARG A 320 0.07 -23.21 9.97
C ARG A 320 0.47 -21.77 9.71
N ARG A 321 1.20 -21.15 10.64
CA ARG A 321 1.74 -19.79 10.49
C ARG A 321 2.90 -19.77 9.49
N LEU A 322 2.95 -18.75 8.65
CA LEU A 322 4.11 -18.47 7.80
C LEU A 322 5.22 -17.77 8.59
N ASN A 323 6.46 -18.20 8.40
CA ASN A 323 7.65 -17.60 9.00
C ASN A 323 8.63 -17.17 7.89
N HIS A 324 8.49 -15.94 7.41
CA HIS A 324 9.30 -15.41 6.30
C HIS A 324 10.80 -15.33 6.61
N GLU A 325 11.18 -15.19 7.89
CA GLU A 325 12.59 -15.20 8.32
C GLU A 325 13.21 -16.59 8.08
N MET A 326 12.48 -17.66 8.41
CA MET A 326 12.91 -19.04 8.12
C MET A 326 12.94 -19.35 6.62
N TYR A 327 12.16 -18.62 5.82
CA TYR A 327 12.02 -18.84 4.39
C TYR A 327 12.88 -17.92 3.53
N THR A 328 13.76 -17.10 4.10
CA THR A 328 14.62 -16.18 3.32
C THR A 328 13.83 -15.37 2.28
N THR A 329 12.56 -15.02 2.57
CA THR A 329 11.66 -14.43 1.56
C THR A 329 12.15 -13.07 1.09
N GLU A 330 12.79 -12.32 1.99
CA GLU A 330 13.42 -11.04 1.69
C GLU A 330 14.63 -11.19 0.75
N GLU A 331 15.38 -12.28 0.85
CA GLU A 331 16.53 -12.52 -0.04
C GLU A 331 16.07 -12.84 -1.47
N GLU A 332 14.97 -13.60 -1.62
CA GLU A 332 14.44 -13.96 -2.94
C GLU A 332 13.61 -12.86 -3.61
N LEU A 333 12.81 -12.12 -2.83
CA LEU A 333 11.80 -11.20 -3.36
C LEU A 333 11.98 -9.74 -2.91
N GLY A 334 13.02 -9.45 -2.12
CA GLY A 334 13.30 -8.13 -1.57
C GLY A 334 12.46 -7.80 -0.33
N VAL A 335 12.65 -6.61 0.25
CA VAL A 335 12.14 -6.25 1.59
C VAL A 335 10.60 -6.34 1.71
N PHE A 336 9.89 -6.15 0.60
CA PHE A 336 8.43 -6.25 0.54
C PHE A 336 7.94 -7.63 0.11
N GLY A 337 8.85 -8.57 -0.13
CA GLY A 337 8.56 -9.94 -0.51
C GLY A 337 7.60 -10.62 0.46
N ALA A 338 7.88 -10.56 1.76
CA ALA A 338 7.04 -11.17 2.80
C ALA A 338 5.58 -10.67 2.73
N ALA A 339 5.38 -9.35 2.76
CA ALA A 339 4.04 -8.76 2.70
C ALA A 339 3.32 -9.05 1.37
N THR A 340 4.05 -9.15 0.26
CA THR A 340 3.48 -9.42 -1.06
C THR A 340 3.08 -10.89 -1.22
N VAL A 341 3.92 -11.81 -0.72
CA VAL A 341 3.61 -13.25 -0.65
C VAL A 341 2.41 -13.48 0.25
N ASP A 342 2.35 -12.88 1.43
CA ASP A 342 1.16 -12.91 2.29
C ASP A 342 -0.08 -12.42 1.52
N ALA A 343 0.03 -11.29 0.81
CA ALA A 343 -1.09 -10.76 0.03
C ALA A 343 -1.56 -11.70 -1.09
N ALA A 344 -0.65 -12.46 -1.71
CA ALA A 344 -0.98 -13.47 -2.71
C ALA A 344 -1.71 -14.65 -2.08
N ILE A 345 -1.19 -15.18 -0.96
CA ILE A 345 -1.80 -16.28 -0.21
C ILE A 345 -3.21 -15.91 0.27
N LEU A 346 -3.41 -14.69 0.77
CA LEU A 346 -4.74 -14.24 1.18
C LEU A 346 -5.71 -14.09 0.00
N ALA A 347 -5.21 -13.65 -1.16
CA ALA A 347 -6.03 -13.39 -2.34
C ALA A 347 -6.49 -14.69 -3.04
N ASP A 348 -5.69 -15.76 -2.98
CA ASP A 348 -5.95 -17.01 -3.71
C ASP A 348 -6.53 -18.14 -2.85
N ALA A 349 -6.77 -17.90 -1.56
CA ALA A 349 -7.38 -18.86 -0.66
C ALA A 349 -8.78 -19.29 -1.11
N GLU A 350 -9.19 -20.51 -0.73
CA GLU A 350 -10.57 -20.99 -0.93
C GLU A 350 -11.56 -20.18 -0.10
N VAL A 351 -11.20 -19.89 1.15
CA VAL A 351 -11.89 -18.94 2.01
C VAL A 351 -10.86 -18.06 2.70
N PHE A 352 -11.08 -16.75 2.66
CA PHE A 352 -10.27 -15.77 3.35
C PHE A 352 -10.99 -15.23 4.59
N ILE A 353 -10.31 -15.23 5.73
CA ILE A 353 -10.77 -14.67 7.01
C ILE A 353 -9.86 -13.48 7.39
N GLY A 354 -10.41 -12.26 7.39
CA GLY A 354 -9.62 -11.04 7.56
C GLY A 354 -9.81 -10.33 8.91
N THR A 355 -8.83 -9.50 9.30
CA THR A 355 -9.06 -8.44 10.30
C THR A 355 -9.74 -7.22 9.65
N ARG A 356 -10.92 -6.82 10.12
CA ARG A 356 -11.75 -5.75 9.52
C ARG A 356 -11.05 -4.39 9.40
N VAL A 357 -10.25 -4.03 10.40
CA VAL A 357 -9.54 -2.75 10.48
C VAL A 357 -8.23 -2.69 9.68
N SER A 358 -7.81 -3.80 9.08
CA SER A 358 -6.54 -3.87 8.33
C SER A 358 -6.75 -3.55 6.84
N SER A 359 -5.99 -2.57 6.33
CA SER A 359 -5.97 -2.25 4.90
C SER A 359 -5.57 -3.46 4.04
N MET A 360 -4.64 -4.28 4.50
CA MET A 360 -4.21 -5.49 3.79
C MET A 360 -5.35 -6.51 3.68
N SER A 361 -6.12 -6.73 4.76
CA SER A 361 -7.31 -7.59 4.71
C SER A 361 -8.35 -7.04 3.73
N ARG A 362 -8.58 -5.72 3.72
CA ARG A 362 -9.54 -5.10 2.82
C ARG A 362 -9.15 -5.28 1.36
N VAL A 363 -7.87 -5.13 1.03
CA VAL A 363 -7.35 -5.38 -0.33
C VAL A 363 -7.50 -6.86 -0.70
N ALA A 364 -7.14 -7.78 0.20
CA ALA A 364 -7.32 -9.22 -0.02
C ALA A 364 -8.79 -9.59 -0.27
N ALA A 365 -9.73 -9.02 0.51
CA ALA A 365 -11.16 -9.23 0.31
C ALA A 365 -11.65 -8.70 -1.03
N LYS A 366 -11.20 -7.51 -1.45
CA LYS A 366 -11.54 -6.98 -2.77
C LYS A 366 -11.00 -7.90 -3.90
N ARG A 367 -9.80 -8.47 -3.74
CA ARG A 367 -9.23 -9.46 -4.69
C ARG A 367 -10.02 -10.75 -4.73
N GLN A 368 -10.36 -11.32 -3.57
CA GLN A 368 -11.21 -12.51 -3.46
C GLN A 368 -12.52 -12.33 -4.23
N MET A 369 -13.19 -11.19 -4.06
CA MET A 369 -14.41 -10.89 -4.80
C MET A 369 -14.14 -10.73 -6.30
N SER A 370 -13.15 -9.92 -6.68
CA SER A 370 -12.94 -9.55 -8.09
C SER A 370 -12.34 -10.67 -8.94
N TRP A 371 -11.48 -11.49 -8.35
CA TRP A 371 -10.72 -12.54 -9.06
C TRP A 371 -11.43 -13.89 -8.99
N HIS A 372 -12.11 -14.17 -7.88
CA HIS A 372 -12.66 -15.50 -7.60
C HIS A 372 -14.17 -15.50 -7.28
N GLN A 373 -14.82 -14.32 -7.25
CA GLN A 373 -16.23 -14.16 -6.85
C GLN A 373 -16.52 -14.72 -5.44
N ARG A 374 -15.54 -14.59 -4.53
CA ARG A 374 -15.60 -15.09 -3.15
C ARG A 374 -15.71 -13.95 -2.15
N GLU A 375 -16.61 -14.11 -1.18
CA GLU A 375 -16.72 -13.19 -0.06
C GLU A 375 -15.72 -13.54 1.06
N ALA A 376 -15.05 -12.51 1.57
CA ALA A 376 -14.21 -12.65 2.75
C ALA A 376 -15.08 -12.74 4.02
N LEU A 377 -14.70 -13.64 4.92
CA LEU A 377 -15.27 -13.69 6.26
C LEU A 377 -14.51 -12.74 7.19
N TYR A 378 -15.25 -12.15 8.12
CA TYR A 378 -14.69 -11.35 9.21
C TYR A 378 -15.23 -11.90 10.53
N PRO A 379 -14.36 -12.10 11.54
CA PRO A 379 -14.84 -12.52 12.85
C PRO A 379 -15.88 -11.54 13.40
N ARG A 380 -17.00 -12.09 13.88
CA ARG A 380 -18.10 -11.28 14.40
C ARG A 380 -17.63 -10.45 15.59
N THR A 381 -18.13 -9.23 15.63
CA THR A 381 -18.07 -8.38 16.81
C THR A 381 -19.43 -8.41 17.50
N THR A 382 -19.46 -8.13 18.80
CA THR A 382 -20.70 -7.94 19.59
C THR A 382 -21.63 -6.86 19.01
N LEU A 383 -21.09 -5.92 18.23
CA LEU A 383 -21.87 -4.91 17.49
C LEU A 383 -22.59 -5.50 16.27
N ASP A 384 -22.06 -6.56 15.65
CA ASP A 384 -22.69 -7.22 14.49
C ASP A 384 -23.92 -8.06 14.91
N SER A 385 -24.08 -8.39 16.21
CA SER A 385 -25.26 -9.09 16.75
C SER A 385 -26.46 -8.20 17.04
N ILE A 386 -26.30 -6.87 17.04
CA ILE A 386 -27.40 -5.93 17.32
C ILE A 386 -28.14 -5.52 16.03
N SER A 387 -27.54 -5.71 14.84
CA SER A 387 -28.14 -5.29 13.57
C SER A 387 -28.95 -6.37 12.85
N LEU A 388 -29.32 -7.45 13.53
CA LEU A 388 -30.15 -8.54 12.96
C LEU A 388 -31.58 -8.60 13.54
N ASP A 389 -31.96 -7.68 14.43
CA ASP A 389 -33.31 -7.56 14.99
C ASP A 389 -33.98 -6.22 14.62
N ILE A 390 -33.99 -5.85 13.33
CA ILE A 390 -34.90 -4.83 12.77
C ILE A 390 -35.48 -5.31 11.44
#